data_AF-A0A432HE88-F1
#
_entry.id   AF-A0A432HE88-F1
#
_cell.length_a   1.000
_cell.length_b   1.000
_cell.length_c   1.000
_cell.angle_alpha   90.00
_cell.angle_beta   90.00
_cell.angle_gamma   90.00
#
_symmetry.space_group_name_H-M   'P 1'
#
loop_
_entity.id
_entity.type
_entity.pdbx_description
1 polymer ?
#
loop_
_entity_poly.entity_id
_entity_poly.type
_entity_poly.pdbx_seq_one_letter_code
_entity_poly.pdbx_strand_id
1 'polypeptide(L)'
;MDDAETQFDIDHVEHSVGGFGGHAFRRLTHVSMSLIPVLYYTRGEDIAGFFSLTLPELVSYVFFAVLAIEVVRLRFGIVIVGQREYESKQISAFAWGAFAVCLALLVTGMEPFASGTGIKAGMYGFPLIFGLTFVDPIMGEIKRIKHDLKMAIVVGMATSYIVWVGCSFWLGTPLWVCILLAPLTVLGELPPVRYIDDNATMIMFPLAGLLLLSPFL
;
A
#
# COMPACT_ATOMS: atom_id res chain seq x y z
N MET A 1 -18.41 -17.38 -21.11
CA MET A 1 -17.72 -17.96 -19.94
C MET A 1 -16.94 -16.88 -19.19
N ASP A 2 -17.41 -15.61 -19.22
CA ASP A 2 -16.63 -14.44 -18.78
C ASP A 2 -17.35 -13.60 -17.70
N ASP A 3 -18.69 -13.63 -17.63
CA ASP A 3 -19.42 -12.77 -16.68
C ASP A 3 -19.43 -13.29 -15.23
N ALA A 4 -19.28 -14.61 -15.04
CA ALA A 4 -19.37 -15.25 -13.73
C ALA A 4 -18.07 -15.12 -12.90
N GLU A 5 -16.89 -15.08 -13.54
CA GLU A 5 -15.62 -14.86 -12.85
C GLU A 5 -15.47 -13.40 -12.41
N THR A 6 -15.94 -12.44 -13.21
CA THR A 6 -15.97 -11.02 -12.80
C THR A 6 -16.93 -10.75 -11.64
N GLN A 7 -18.01 -11.52 -11.50
CA GLN A 7 -18.96 -11.35 -10.40
C GLN A 7 -18.42 -11.92 -9.06
N PHE A 8 -17.57 -12.95 -9.14
CA PHE A 8 -16.95 -13.60 -7.97
C PHE A 8 -15.98 -12.68 -7.18
N ASP A 9 -15.52 -11.59 -7.79
CA ASP A 9 -14.50 -10.71 -7.21
C ASP A 9 -15.08 -9.39 -6.66
N ILE A 10 -16.39 -9.15 -6.74
CA ILE A 10 -16.97 -7.85 -6.34
C ILE A 10 -17.51 -7.88 -4.90
N ASP A 11 -17.87 -9.05 -4.36
CA ASP A 11 -18.35 -9.21 -2.99
C ASP A 11 -17.42 -10.09 -2.14
N HIS A 12 -16.27 -9.54 -1.78
CA HIS A 12 -15.33 -10.23 -0.89
C HIS A 12 -15.86 -10.42 0.54
N VAL A 13 -17.02 -9.87 0.92
CA VAL A 13 -17.55 -10.02 2.28
C VAL A 13 -18.02 -11.45 2.51
N GLU A 14 -18.70 -12.05 1.54
CA GLU A 14 -19.19 -13.43 1.62
C GLU A 14 -18.06 -14.47 1.66
N HIS A 15 -16.90 -14.14 1.07
CA HIS A 15 -15.71 -15.01 1.03
C HIS A 15 -14.59 -14.61 1.99
N SER A 16 -14.82 -13.58 2.82
CA SER A 16 -13.86 -13.19 3.87
C SER A 16 -14.18 -13.90 5.18
N VAL A 17 -13.14 -14.42 5.83
CA VAL A 17 -13.28 -15.01 7.16
C VAL A 17 -13.72 -13.92 8.14
N GLY A 18 -14.93 -14.08 8.69
CA GLY A 18 -15.54 -13.11 9.63
C GLY A 18 -16.61 -12.20 9.01
N GLY A 19 -16.98 -12.38 7.75
CA GLY A 19 -18.08 -11.65 7.11
C GLY A 19 -17.94 -10.13 7.20
N PHE A 20 -19.00 -9.42 7.58
CA PHE A 20 -18.97 -7.96 7.73
C PHE A 20 -17.92 -7.48 8.77
N GLY A 21 -17.74 -8.24 9.86
CA GLY A 21 -16.75 -7.93 10.89
C GLY A 21 -15.31 -8.09 10.38
N GLY A 22 -15.05 -9.16 9.61
CA GLY A 22 -13.76 -9.37 8.94
C GLY A 22 -13.44 -8.29 7.92
N HIS A 23 -14.43 -7.89 7.12
CA HIS A 23 -14.30 -6.78 6.19
C HIS A 23 -13.97 -5.45 6.91
N ALA A 24 -14.70 -5.12 7.98
CA ALA A 24 -14.43 -3.91 8.76
C ALA A 24 -13.03 -3.93 9.40
N PHE A 25 -12.60 -5.08 9.91
CA PHE A 25 -11.25 -5.26 10.46
C PHE A 25 -10.16 -5.06 9.39
N ARG A 26 -10.37 -5.60 8.18
CA ARG A 26 -9.47 -5.38 7.04
C ARG A 26 -9.34 -3.89 6.72
N ARG A 27 -10.46 -3.16 6.63
CA ARG A 27 -10.45 -1.71 6.36
C ARG A 27 -9.77 -0.92 7.48
N LEU A 28 -10.03 -1.26 8.74
CA LEU A 28 -9.36 -0.64 9.87
C LEU A 28 -7.84 -0.85 9.81
N THR A 29 -7.41 -2.08 9.52
CA THR A 29 -6.00 -2.42 9.36
C THR A 29 -5.38 -1.58 8.24
N HIS A 30 -6.09 -1.46 7.12
CA HIS A 30 -5.64 -0.68 5.97
C HIS A 30 -5.42 0.80 6.27
N VAL A 31 -6.39 1.43 6.92
CA VAL A 31 -6.29 2.85 7.32
C VAL A 31 -5.23 3.04 8.40
N SER A 32 -5.06 2.07 9.32
CA SER A 32 -4.03 2.14 10.38
C SER A 32 -2.61 2.13 9.84
N MET A 33 -2.38 1.57 8.64
CA MET A 33 -1.08 1.61 7.97
C MET A 33 -0.62 3.04 7.66
N SER A 34 -1.50 4.05 7.70
CA SER A 34 -1.12 5.45 7.54
C SER A 34 -0.20 5.94 8.68
N LEU A 35 -0.17 5.24 9.81
CA LEU A 35 0.77 5.51 10.90
C LEU A 35 2.19 5.07 10.58
N ILE A 36 2.40 4.15 9.63
CA ILE A 36 3.73 3.62 9.28
C ILE A 36 4.70 4.73 8.86
N PRO A 37 4.41 5.57 7.84
CA PRO A 37 5.33 6.66 7.46
C PRO A 37 5.50 7.66 8.60
N VAL A 38 4.45 7.95 9.39
CA VAL A 38 4.55 8.84 10.55
C VAL A 38 5.58 8.31 11.55
N LEU A 39 5.48 7.04 11.95
CA LEU A 39 6.41 6.42 12.89
C LEU A 39 7.81 6.32 12.31
N TYR A 40 7.95 5.90 11.05
CA TYR A 40 9.23 5.76 10.37
C TYR A 40 10.01 7.08 10.34
N TYR A 41 9.40 8.17 9.86
CA TYR A 41 10.10 9.45 9.68
C TYR A 41 10.23 10.28 10.96
N THR A 42 9.50 9.97 12.03
CA THR A 42 9.58 10.72 13.31
C THR A 42 10.33 10.00 14.41
N ARG A 43 10.20 8.67 14.50
CA ARG A 43 10.74 7.84 15.58
C ARG A 43 11.47 6.60 15.08
N GLY A 44 11.64 6.45 13.76
CA GLY A 44 12.27 5.27 13.19
C GLY A 44 13.67 5.04 13.74
N GLU A 45 14.48 6.11 13.83
CA GLU A 45 15.83 6.04 14.39
C GLU A 45 15.85 5.65 15.88
N ASP A 46 14.92 6.18 16.69
CA ASP A 46 14.81 5.80 18.11
C ASP A 46 14.44 4.32 18.27
N ILE A 47 13.49 3.84 17.44
CA ILE A 47 13.05 2.45 17.44
C ILE A 47 14.19 1.54 16.98
N ALA A 48 14.90 1.90 15.92
CA ALA A 48 16.03 1.13 15.41
C ALA A 48 17.17 1.08 16.45
N GLY A 49 17.47 2.23 17.06
CA GLY A 49 18.47 2.36 18.13
C GLY A 49 18.17 1.49 19.35
N PHE A 50 16.90 1.31 19.73
CA PHE A 50 16.50 0.39 20.81
C PHE A 50 16.94 -1.05 20.54
N PHE A 51 16.95 -1.48 19.28
CA PHE A 51 17.42 -2.80 18.85
C PHE A 51 18.90 -2.82 18.44
N SER A 52 19.63 -1.71 18.58
CA SER A 52 21.00 -1.55 18.08
C SER A 52 21.13 -1.79 16.58
N LEU A 53 20.11 -1.38 15.82
CA LEU A 53 20.02 -1.48 14.37
C LEU A 53 20.06 -0.10 13.73
N THR A 54 20.48 -0.03 12.48
CA THR A 54 20.18 1.12 11.61
C THR A 54 18.73 1.08 11.14
N LEU A 55 18.18 2.22 10.75
CA LEU A 55 16.80 2.30 10.26
C LEU A 55 16.52 1.39 9.03
N PRO A 56 17.39 1.30 8.01
CA PRO A 56 17.20 0.37 6.89
C PRO A 56 17.26 -1.11 7.31
N GLU A 57 18.13 -1.46 8.26
CA GLU A 57 18.18 -2.82 8.81
C GLU A 57 16.88 -3.16 9.52
N LEU A 58 16.35 -2.26 10.35
CA LEU A 58 15.06 -2.45 11.03
C LEU A 58 13.94 -2.75 10.03
N VAL A 59 13.81 -1.96 8.96
CA VAL A 59 12.80 -2.20 7.91
C VAL A 59 13.00 -3.57 7.25
N SER A 60 14.25 -3.94 6.96
CA SER A 60 14.57 -5.25 6.37
C SER A 60 14.21 -6.41 7.31
N TYR A 61 14.50 -6.29 8.60
CA TYR A 61 14.11 -7.27 9.62
C TYR A 61 12.60 -7.41 9.75
N VAL A 62 11.86 -6.30 9.74
CA VAL A 62 10.39 -6.33 9.73
C VAL A 62 9.88 -7.08 8.51
N PHE A 63 10.43 -6.79 7.32
CA PHE A 63 10.05 -7.51 6.10
C PHE A 63 10.34 -9.02 6.19
N PHE A 64 11.54 -9.41 6.63
CA PHE A 64 11.89 -10.82 6.79
C PHE A 64 11.04 -11.52 7.86
N ALA A 65 10.64 -10.83 8.92
CA ALA A 65 9.72 -11.36 9.92
C ALA A 65 8.33 -11.61 9.32
N VAL A 66 7.80 -10.67 8.53
CA VAL A 66 6.53 -10.87 7.80
C VAL A 66 6.63 -12.04 6.84
N LEU A 67 7.74 -12.17 6.10
CA LEU A 67 7.96 -13.30 5.18
C LEU A 67 8.04 -14.64 5.93
N ALA A 68 8.70 -14.69 7.09
CA ALA A 68 8.74 -15.89 7.90
C ALA A 68 7.34 -16.30 8.40
N ILE A 69 6.55 -15.32 8.86
CA ILE A 69 5.14 -15.54 9.25
C ILE A 69 4.31 -16.01 8.05
N GLU A 70 4.51 -15.42 6.87
CA GLU A 70 3.86 -15.78 5.62
C GLU A 70 4.11 -17.24 5.23
N VAL A 71 5.37 -17.67 5.31
CA VAL A 71 5.77 -19.05 5.04
C VAL A 71 5.10 -20.03 6.01
N VAL A 72 5.06 -19.69 7.30
CA VAL A 72 4.35 -20.49 8.31
C VAL A 72 2.85 -20.53 7.98
N ARG A 73 2.23 -19.39 7.69
CA ARG A 73 0.80 -19.31 7.35
C ARG A 73 0.46 -20.24 6.19
N LEU A 74 1.23 -20.16 5.09
CA LEU A 74 1.05 -20.98 3.91
C LEU A 74 1.29 -22.47 4.15
N ARG A 75 2.31 -22.80 4.96
CA ARG A 75 2.62 -24.19 5.30
C ARG A 75 1.47 -24.88 6.04
N PHE A 76 0.77 -24.14 6.90
CA PHE A 76 -0.35 -24.65 7.70
C PHE A 76 -1.73 -24.32 7.12
N GLY A 77 -1.80 -23.61 5.98
CA GLY A 77 -3.06 -23.19 5.36
C GLY A 77 -3.91 -22.28 6.25
N ILE A 78 -3.28 -21.49 7.13
CA ILE A 78 -3.97 -20.62 8.08
C ILE A 78 -4.61 -19.45 7.31
N VAL A 79 -5.83 -19.07 7.68
CA VAL A 79 -6.50 -17.86 7.18
C VAL A 79 -6.89 -17.02 8.38
N ILE A 80 -6.43 -15.78 8.41
CA ILE A 80 -6.69 -14.83 9.50
C ILE A 80 -8.00 -14.10 9.24
N VAL A 81 -8.70 -13.65 10.28
CA VAL A 81 -9.91 -12.84 10.15
C VAL A 81 -9.65 -11.62 9.24
N GLY A 82 -10.53 -11.41 8.25
CA GLY A 82 -10.39 -10.37 7.23
C GLY A 82 -9.67 -10.81 5.95
N GLN A 83 -9.02 -11.99 5.94
CA GLN A 83 -8.44 -12.60 4.74
C GLN A 83 -9.49 -13.39 3.95
N ARG A 84 -9.24 -13.53 2.63
CA ARG A 84 -10.08 -14.33 1.71
C ARG A 84 -9.66 -15.80 1.79
N GLU A 85 -10.60 -16.73 1.62
CA GLU A 85 -10.33 -18.17 1.81
C GLU A 85 -9.17 -18.72 0.94
N TYR A 86 -9.03 -18.21 -0.29
CA TYR A 86 -7.97 -18.64 -1.20
C TYR A 86 -6.57 -18.22 -0.74
N GLU A 87 -6.43 -17.25 0.18
CA GLU A 87 -5.14 -16.81 0.75
C GLU A 87 -4.51 -17.85 1.67
N SER A 88 -5.22 -18.95 1.95
CA SER A 88 -4.64 -20.16 2.56
C SER A 88 -3.55 -20.81 1.69
N LYS A 89 -3.57 -20.60 0.36
CA LYS A 89 -2.70 -21.28 -0.60
C LYS A 89 -1.75 -20.36 -1.37
N GLN A 90 -1.90 -19.05 -1.24
CA GLN A 90 -1.07 -18.07 -1.95
C GLN A 90 -0.67 -16.92 -1.04
N ILE A 91 0.34 -16.16 -1.46
CA ILE A 91 0.82 -15.01 -0.70
C ILE A 91 -0.35 -14.06 -0.41
N SER A 92 -0.50 -13.67 0.84
CA SER A 92 -1.60 -12.82 1.28
C SER A 92 -1.44 -11.39 0.82
N ALA A 93 -2.57 -10.70 0.66
CA ALA A 93 -2.65 -9.27 0.42
C ALA A 93 -1.85 -8.46 1.46
N PHE A 94 -1.89 -8.90 2.72
CA PHE A 94 -1.10 -8.30 3.79
C PHE A 94 0.41 -8.40 3.55
N ALA A 95 0.92 -9.56 3.16
CA ALA A 95 2.36 -9.74 2.88
C ALA A 95 2.81 -8.99 1.61
N TRP A 96 1.96 -8.93 0.59
CA TRP A 96 2.21 -8.11 -0.60
C TRP A 96 2.25 -6.62 -0.26
N GLY A 97 1.31 -6.13 0.54
CA GLY A 97 1.32 -4.76 1.06
C GLY A 97 2.57 -4.48 1.90
N ALA A 98 2.95 -5.38 2.81
CA ALA A 98 4.15 -5.25 3.63
C ALA A 98 5.43 -5.21 2.78
N PHE A 99 5.54 -6.07 1.76
CA PHE A 99 6.64 -6.04 0.79
C PHE A 99 6.76 -4.67 0.13
N ALA A 100 5.66 -4.17 -0.44
CA ALA A 100 5.63 -2.90 -1.13
C ALA A 100 5.93 -1.70 -0.22
N VAL A 101 5.35 -1.66 0.99
CA VAL A 101 5.60 -0.60 1.97
C VAL A 101 7.06 -0.61 2.42
N CYS A 102 7.61 -1.77 2.76
CA CYS A 102 9.02 -1.86 3.17
C CYS A 102 9.96 -1.43 2.03
N LEU A 103 9.67 -1.85 0.80
CA LEU A 103 10.44 -1.44 -0.37
C LEU A 103 10.35 0.08 -0.60
N ALA A 104 9.16 0.67 -0.48
CA ALA A 104 8.98 2.11 -0.60
C ALA A 104 9.77 2.88 0.47
N LEU A 105 9.75 2.44 1.73
CA LEU A 105 10.52 3.06 2.81
C LEU A 105 12.03 2.96 2.57
N LEU A 106 12.52 1.77 2.16
CA LEU A 106 13.94 1.58 1.84
C LEU A 106 14.36 2.47 0.69
N VAL A 107 13.59 2.51 -0.41
CA VAL A 107 13.93 3.30 -1.59
C VAL A 107 13.87 4.79 -1.29
N THR A 108 12.79 5.27 -0.67
CA THR A 108 12.64 6.70 -0.36
C THR A 108 13.56 7.17 0.77
N GLY A 109 14.14 6.25 1.53
CA GLY A 109 15.21 6.51 2.50
C GLY A 109 16.62 6.60 1.89
N MET A 110 16.78 6.36 0.58
CA MET A 110 18.06 6.53 -0.13
C MET A 110 18.13 7.87 -0.86
N GLU A 111 19.34 8.38 -1.07
CA GLU A 111 19.61 9.46 -2.03
C GLU A 111 19.21 9.04 -3.46
N PRO A 112 18.63 9.94 -4.29
CA PRO A 112 18.36 11.35 -4.03
C PRO A 112 16.98 11.63 -3.37
N PHE A 113 16.24 10.60 -2.97
CA PHE A 113 14.86 10.75 -2.48
C PHE A 113 14.78 11.23 -1.03
N ALA A 114 15.75 10.84 -0.21
CA ALA A 114 15.85 11.21 1.19
C ALA A 114 16.37 12.64 1.36
N SER A 115 15.48 13.64 1.24
CA SER A 115 15.84 15.05 1.44
C SER A 115 15.09 15.69 2.62
N GLY A 116 15.80 16.49 3.42
CA GLY A 116 15.24 17.15 4.61
C GLY A 116 15.35 16.31 5.89
N THR A 117 14.62 16.71 6.94
CA THR A 117 14.67 16.05 8.26
C THR A 117 13.28 15.84 8.84
N GLY A 118 13.14 14.82 9.70
CA GLY A 118 11.86 14.45 10.32
C GLY A 118 10.81 14.09 9.27
N ILE A 119 9.57 14.54 9.47
CA ILE A 119 8.43 14.27 8.57
C ILE A 119 8.71 14.69 7.12
N LYS A 120 9.51 15.75 6.89
CA LYS A 120 9.83 16.23 5.53
C LYS A 120 10.68 15.24 4.73
N ALA A 121 11.49 14.42 5.40
CA ALA A 121 12.25 13.35 4.75
C ALA A 121 11.34 12.32 4.04
N GLY A 122 10.06 12.27 4.42
CA GLY A 122 9.08 11.40 3.79
C GLY A 122 8.31 12.02 2.62
N MET A 123 8.79 13.09 1.99
CA MET A 123 8.11 13.76 0.87
C MET A 123 7.66 12.82 -0.25
N TYR A 124 8.34 11.69 -0.45
CA TYR A 124 7.93 10.66 -1.41
C TYR A 124 7.32 9.41 -0.74
N GLY A 125 7.80 9.02 0.44
CA GLY A 125 7.28 7.83 1.13
C GLY A 125 5.85 7.99 1.64
N PHE A 126 5.49 9.16 2.16
CA PHE A 126 4.12 9.46 2.61
C PHE A 126 3.08 9.29 1.51
N PRO A 127 3.17 9.98 0.35
CA PRO A 127 2.12 9.87 -0.67
C PRO A 127 2.03 8.46 -1.28
N LEU A 128 3.14 7.72 -1.37
CA LEU A 128 3.13 6.32 -1.82
C LEU A 128 2.31 5.44 -0.86
N ILE A 129 2.61 5.52 0.44
CA ILE A 129 1.92 4.69 1.44
C ILE A 129 0.48 5.17 1.63
N PHE A 130 0.25 6.48 1.70
CA PHE A 130 -1.11 7.05 1.79
C PHE A 130 -1.98 6.72 0.59
N GLY A 131 -1.38 6.62 -0.60
CA GLY A 131 -2.04 6.12 -1.79
C GLY A 131 -2.65 4.75 -1.53
N LEU A 132 -1.85 3.80 -1.07
CA LEU A 132 -2.37 2.50 -0.61
C LEU A 132 -3.44 2.69 0.47
N THR A 133 -3.15 3.38 1.57
CA THR A 133 -4.02 3.35 2.77
C THR A 133 -5.37 4.03 2.62
N PHE A 134 -5.49 5.01 1.71
CA PHE A 134 -6.73 5.77 1.53
C PHE A 134 -7.39 5.51 0.18
N VAL A 135 -6.60 5.41 -0.90
CA VAL A 135 -7.16 5.24 -2.25
C VAL A 135 -7.74 3.84 -2.43
N ASP A 136 -7.05 2.77 -2.00
CA ASP A 136 -7.57 1.39 -2.09
C ASP A 136 -8.94 1.24 -1.39
N PRO A 137 -9.11 1.58 -0.08
CA PRO A 137 -10.39 1.39 0.58
C PRO A 137 -11.52 2.11 -0.11
N ILE A 138 -11.28 3.35 -0.54
CA ILE A 138 -12.30 4.15 -1.21
C ILE A 138 -12.65 3.53 -2.57
N MET A 139 -11.66 3.15 -3.38
CA MET A 139 -11.91 2.51 -4.67
C MET A 139 -12.61 1.17 -4.50
N GLY A 140 -12.17 0.33 -3.56
CA GLY A 140 -12.80 -0.94 -3.22
C GLY A 140 -14.24 -0.79 -2.75
N GLU A 141 -14.56 0.23 -1.93
CA GLU A 141 -15.95 0.48 -1.51
C GLU A 141 -16.83 0.98 -2.66
N ILE A 142 -16.32 1.82 -3.56
CA ILE A 142 -17.10 2.26 -4.74
C ILE A 142 -17.35 1.08 -5.68
N LYS A 143 -16.32 0.26 -5.97
CA LYS A 143 -16.47 -0.97 -6.76
C LYS A 143 -17.53 -1.90 -6.17
N ARG A 144 -17.54 -2.07 -4.84
CA ARG A 144 -18.50 -2.93 -4.13
C ARG A 144 -19.93 -2.38 -4.11
N ILE A 145 -20.12 -1.12 -3.72
CA ILE A 145 -21.46 -0.55 -3.49
C ILE A 145 -22.15 -0.14 -4.79
N LYS A 146 -21.38 0.37 -5.75
CA LYS A 146 -21.92 0.93 -7.00
C LYS A 146 -21.77 0.00 -8.19
N HIS A 147 -20.93 -1.03 -8.11
CA HIS A 147 -20.57 -1.90 -9.24
C HIS A 147 -20.13 -1.09 -10.47
N ASP A 148 -19.50 0.07 -10.27
CA ASP A 148 -19.14 1.01 -11.33
C ASP A 148 -17.64 1.33 -11.28
N LEU A 149 -16.91 0.70 -12.22
CA LEU A 149 -15.48 0.89 -12.38
C LEU A 149 -15.11 2.32 -12.79
N LYS A 150 -15.92 2.99 -13.61
CA LYS A 150 -15.63 4.36 -14.05
C LYS A 150 -15.72 5.32 -12.87
N MET A 151 -16.75 5.16 -12.04
CA MET A 151 -16.87 5.93 -10.80
C MET A 151 -15.75 5.62 -9.82
N ALA A 152 -15.34 4.35 -9.67
CA ALA A 152 -14.19 4.00 -8.84
C ALA A 152 -12.91 4.68 -9.32
N ILE A 153 -12.66 4.72 -10.64
CA ILE A 153 -11.52 5.43 -11.23
C ILE A 153 -11.61 6.94 -10.94
N VAL A 154 -12.75 7.58 -11.19
CA VAL A 154 -12.89 9.04 -10.99
C VAL A 154 -12.68 9.42 -9.52
N VAL A 155 -13.32 8.69 -8.59
CA VAL A 155 -13.19 8.94 -7.15
C VAL A 155 -11.78 8.58 -6.67
N GLY A 156 -11.20 7.48 -7.16
CA GLY A 156 -9.82 7.08 -6.88
C GLY A 156 -8.81 8.12 -7.34
N MET A 157 -8.95 8.64 -8.55
CA MET A 157 -8.10 9.72 -9.08
C MET A 157 -8.21 10.98 -8.23
N ALA A 158 -9.43 11.42 -7.91
CA ALA A 158 -9.65 12.58 -7.05
C ALA A 158 -8.98 12.40 -5.67
N THR A 159 -9.15 11.23 -5.06
CA THR A 159 -8.54 10.89 -3.77
C THR A 159 -7.02 10.84 -3.85
N SER A 160 -6.47 10.20 -4.88
CA SER A 160 -5.03 10.12 -5.11
C SER A 160 -4.43 11.51 -5.28
N TYR A 161 -5.05 12.39 -6.06
CA TYR A 161 -4.61 13.78 -6.18
C TYR A 161 -4.66 14.53 -4.85
N ILE A 162 -5.71 14.36 -4.05
CA ILE A 162 -5.79 14.97 -2.70
C ILE A 162 -4.62 14.51 -1.83
N VAL A 163 -4.28 13.22 -1.85
CA VAL A 163 -3.14 12.65 -1.11
C VAL A 163 -1.82 13.25 -1.60
N TRP A 164 -1.53 13.16 -2.89
CA TRP A 164 -0.25 13.59 -3.47
C TRP A 164 -0.05 15.10 -3.37
N VAL A 165 -1.07 15.89 -3.71
CA VAL A 165 -0.99 17.37 -3.64
C VAL A 165 -1.03 17.84 -2.19
N GLY A 166 -1.77 17.15 -1.30
CA GLY A 166 -1.70 17.39 0.14
C GLY A 166 -0.27 17.23 0.67
N CYS A 167 0.41 16.16 0.27
CA CYS A 167 1.83 15.95 0.58
C CYS A 167 2.74 17.02 -0.04
N SER A 168 2.41 17.55 -1.23
CA SER A 168 3.13 18.70 -1.80
C SER A 168 3.11 19.91 -0.87
N PHE A 169 1.93 20.29 -0.36
CA PHE A 169 1.80 21.44 0.53
C PHE A 169 2.41 21.22 1.92
N TRP A 170 2.38 19.99 2.44
CA TRP A 170 2.78 19.70 3.82
C TRP A 170 4.25 19.25 3.94
N LEU A 171 4.72 18.49 2.96
CA LEU A 171 6.03 17.83 2.96
C LEU A 171 6.98 18.43 1.92
N GLY A 172 6.47 19.12 0.90
CA GLY A 172 7.28 19.72 -0.15
C GLY A 172 7.47 18.83 -1.38
N THR A 173 6.69 17.76 -1.55
CA THR A 173 6.69 16.95 -2.79
C THR A 173 6.50 17.85 -4.01
N PRO A 174 7.33 17.79 -5.07
CA PRO A 174 7.17 18.66 -6.23
C PRO A 174 5.84 18.42 -6.93
N LEU A 175 5.08 19.49 -7.21
CA LEU A 175 3.74 19.38 -7.81
C LEU A 175 3.72 18.61 -9.14
N TRP A 176 4.77 18.75 -9.95
CA TRP A 176 4.85 18.04 -11.22
C TRP A 176 5.01 16.52 -11.03
N VAL A 177 5.67 16.08 -9.95
CA VAL A 177 5.75 14.66 -9.55
C VAL A 177 4.36 14.18 -9.12
N CYS A 178 3.64 14.97 -8.32
CA CYS A 178 2.27 14.66 -7.90
C CYS A 178 1.34 14.44 -9.11
N ILE A 179 1.47 15.27 -10.16
CA ILE A 179 0.67 15.15 -11.39
C ILE A 179 0.93 13.83 -12.11
N LEU A 180 2.17 13.36 -12.13
CA LEU A 180 2.55 12.13 -12.83
C LEU A 180 2.28 10.87 -12.01
N LEU A 181 2.53 10.89 -10.69
CA LEU A 181 2.48 9.68 -9.86
C LEU A 181 1.09 9.39 -9.28
N ALA A 182 0.24 10.40 -9.07
CA ALA A 182 -1.13 10.18 -8.59
C ALA A 182 -1.97 9.26 -9.52
N PRO A 183 -1.92 9.41 -10.85
CA PRO A 183 -2.54 8.45 -11.77
C PRO A 183 -1.95 7.04 -11.67
N LEU A 184 -0.64 6.90 -11.44
CA LEU A 184 -0.01 5.58 -11.35
C LEU A 184 -0.44 4.80 -10.10
N THR A 185 -0.74 5.49 -9.00
CA THR A 185 -1.36 4.87 -7.81
C THR A 185 -2.69 4.21 -8.18
N VAL A 186 -3.57 4.93 -8.89
CA VAL A 186 -4.88 4.41 -9.33
C VAL A 186 -4.70 3.32 -10.38
N LEU A 187 -3.73 3.48 -11.29
CA LEU A 187 -3.42 2.45 -12.28
C LEU A 187 -3.04 1.13 -11.62
N GLY A 188 -2.36 1.14 -10.47
CA GLY A 188 -2.01 -0.07 -9.73
C GLY A 188 -3.23 -0.90 -9.27
N GLU A 189 -4.37 -0.26 -9.04
CA GLU A 189 -5.63 -0.89 -8.59
C GLU A 189 -6.45 -1.54 -9.73
N LEU A 190 -6.16 -1.19 -10.98
CA LEU A 190 -6.99 -1.58 -12.14
C LEU A 190 -6.66 -2.94 -12.77
N PRO A 191 -5.39 -3.33 -12.99
CA PRO A 191 -5.08 -4.58 -13.65
C PRO A 191 -5.23 -5.75 -12.67
N PRO A 192 -6.06 -6.77 -12.96
CA PRO A 192 -6.02 -8.02 -12.22
C PRO A 192 -4.71 -8.74 -12.58
N VAL A 193 -3.68 -8.57 -11.75
CA VAL A 193 -2.41 -9.29 -11.92
C VAL A 193 -2.55 -10.63 -11.23
N ARG A 194 -2.49 -11.71 -12.01
CA ARG A 194 -2.73 -13.09 -11.53
C ARG A 194 -1.85 -13.51 -10.33
N TYR A 195 -0.68 -12.90 -10.16
CA TYR A 195 0.32 -13.32 -9.19
C TYR A 195 0.71 -12.26 -8.17
N ILE A 196 0.24 -11.01 -8.31
CA ILE A 196 0.62 -9.89 -7.45
C ILE A 196 -0.66 -9.19 -7.00
N ASP A 197 -0.78 -8.99 -5.70
CA ASP A 197 -1.93 -8.31 -5.11
C ASP A 197 -1.93 -6.80 -5.44
N ASP A 198 -3.12 -6.22 -5.52
CA ASP A 198 -3.35 -4.81 -5.82
C ASP A 198 -2.67 -3.88 -4.80
N ASN A 199 -2.60 -4.29 -3.53
CA ASN A 199 -1.89 -3.54 -2.49
C ASN A 199 -0.41 -3.31 -2.82
N ALA A 200 0.23 -4.28 -3.47
CA ALA A 200 1.61 -4.12 -3.90
C ALA A 200 1.71 -3.21 -5.12
N THR A 201 0.87 -3.43 -6.14
CA THR A 201 0.94 -2.66 -7.39
C THR A 201 0.61 -1.18 -7.19
N MET A 202 -0.33 -0.84 -6.30
CA MET A 202 -0.67 0.55 -5.97
C MET A 202 0.50 1.37 -5.41
N ILE A 203 1.51 0.71 -4.83
CA ILE A 203 2.76 1.34 -4.40
C ILE A 203 3.85 1.17 -5.45
N MET A 204 4.02 -0.05 -5.98
CA MET A 204 5.14 -0.37 -6.88
C MET A 204 5.08 0.40 -8.20
N PHE A 205 3.90 0.67 -8.75
CA PHE A 205 3.75 1.47 -9.97
C PHE A 205 4.20 2.92 -9.79
N PRO A 206 3.65 3.70 -8.84
CA PRO A 206 4.14 5.05 -8.60
C PRO A 206 5.58 5.07 -8.08
N LEU A 207 6.04 4.05 -7.35
CA LEU A 207 7.45 3.93 -6.95
C LEU A 207 8.37 3.72 -8.16
N ALA A 208 7.99 2.88 -9.12
CA ALA A 208 8.73 2.69 -10.36
C ALA A 208 8.76 3.99 -11.18
N GLY A 209 7.63 4.72 -11.23
CA GLY A 209 7.58 6.06 -11.81
C GLY A 209 8.56 7.02 -11.14
N LEU A 210 8.59 7.05 -9.81
CA LEU A 210 9.52 7.86 -9.03
C LEU A 210 10.98 7.51 -9.33
N LEU A 211 11.31 6.22 -9.40
CA LEU A 211 12.66 5.74 -9.75
C LEU A 211 13.08 6.20 -11.14
N LEU A 212 12.19 6.12 -12.13
CA LEU A 212 12.44 6.60 -13.49
C LEU A 212 12.62 8.12 -13.56
N LEU A 213 11.97 8.86 -12.66
CA LEU A 213 12.10 10.30 -12.53
C LEU A 213 13.35 10.74 -11.78
N SER A 214 14.04 9.84 -11.07
CA SER A 214 15.20 10.17 -10.23
C SER A 214 16.30 11.01 -10.87
N PRO A 215 16.64 10.89 -12.18
CA PRO A 215 17.66 11.75 -12.80
C PRO A 215 17.25 13.22 -12.94
N PHE A 216 15.97 13.55 -12.70
CA PHE A 216 15.39 14.88 -12.85
C PHE A 216 14.94 15.49 -11.51
N LEU A 217 15.19 14.80 -10.39
CA LEU A 217 14.82 15.23 -9.04
C LEU A 217 15.96 15.92 -8.32
#